data_AF-A0A9D6IGY4-F1
#
_entry.id   AF-A0A9D6IGY4-F1
#
_cell.length_a   1.000
_cell.length_b   1.000
_cell.length_c   1.000
_cell.angle_alpha   90.00
_cell.angle_beta   90.00
_cell.angle_gamma   90.00
#
_symmetry.space_group_name_H-M   'P 1'
#
loop_
_entity.id
_entity.type
_entity.pdbx_description
1 polymer ?
#
loop_
_entity_poly.entity_id
_entity_poly.type
_entity_poly.pdbx_seq_one_letter_code
_entity_poly.pdbx_strand_id
1 'polypeptide(L)'
;MRKQYDFSKAKRNPYARRLQLQALKRMKDEDIDLSDISEITDWSKAVVGKFYRPPIAVYCADIGSVASNRFGWYGATPTSEAASGTDIHQLVKAVAGNLKKRQPVALGFECPLFVPLADEARKMTSARTGERDRAWCAAAGAAVLATGLVEVLWILREIRRIAGDNERAFLDWKSFRKRGSGLFLWEAFVSGKRKSQTHAGDAELAVRSFFGTLPEPESAVRCADGTEAYSLIGAALLRSGWATDVRLLSRPCLVIRGT
;
A
#
# COMPACT_ATOMS: atom_id res chain seq x y z
N MET A 1 27.73 -27.18 -29.75
CA MET A 1 26.25 -27.00 -29.78
C MET A 1 25.73 -26.79 -28.36
N ARG A 2 25.40 -25.56 -27.97
CA ARG A 2 24.74 -25.27 -26.68
C ARG A 2 23.26 -25.64 -26.80
N LYS A 3 22.77 -26.55 -25.96
CA LYS A 3 21.33 -26.86 -25.87
C LYS A 3 20.64 -25.73 -25.12
N GLN A 4 19.85 -24.94 -25.84
CA GLN A 4 18.98 -23.92 -25.24
C GLN A 4 17.83 -24.65 -24.53
N TYR A 5 17.79 -24.57 -23.20
CA TYR A 5 16.73 -25.18 -22.41
C TYR A 5 15.55 -24.22 -22.31
N ASP A 6 14.38 -24.65 -22.80
CA ASP A 6 13.13 -23.91 -22.64
C ASP A 6 12.53 -24.17 -21.25
N PHE A 7 12.68 -23.18 -20.36
CA PHE A 7 12.27 -23.25 -18.96
C PHE A 7 10.76 -23.08 -18.73
N SER A 8 9.97 -22.79 -19.78
CA SER A 8 8.54 -22.52 -19.67
C SER A 8 7.70 -23.77 -19.38
N LYS A 9 8.20 -24.97 -19.70
CA LYS A 9 7.45 -26.25 -19.62
C LYS A 9 7.46 -26.93 -18.24
N ALA A 10 8.25 -26.45 -17.29
CA ALA A 10 8.51 -27.15 -16.02
C ALA A 10 7.45 -26.95 -14.92
N LYS A 11 6.51 -26.02 -15.09
CA LYS A 11 5.51 -25.71 -14.05
C LYS A 11 4.51 -26.83 -13.74
N ARG A 12 4.46 -27.92 -14.52
CA ARG A 12 3.47 -29.01 -14.38
C ARG A 12 4.02 -30.42 -14.18
N ASN A 13 5.34 -30.63 -14.16
CA ASN A 13 5.94 -31.97 -14.03
C ASN A 13 7.01 -32.03 -12.91
N PRO A 14 6.79 -32.79 -11.82
CA PRO A 14 7.74 -32.89 -10.70
C PRO A 14 9.08 -33.54 -11.10
N TYR A 15 9.11 -34.39 -12.13
CA TYR A 15 10.35 -34.97 -12.66
C TYR A 15 11.21 -33.93 -13.39
N ALA A 16 10.57 -33.02 -14.15
CA ALA A 16 11.25 -31.91 -14.82
C ALA A 16 11.89 -30.94 -13.81
N ARG A 17 11.21 -30.69 -12.68
CA ARG A 17 11.74 -29.87 -11.59
C ARG A 17 12.99 -30.47 -10.94
N ARG A 18 13.05 -31.80 -10.77
CA ARG A 18 14.21 -32.49 -10.21
C ARG A 18 15.44 -32.38 -11.13
N LEU A 19 15.23 -32.52 -12.44
CA LEU A 19 16.29 -32.34 -13.43
C LEU A 19 16.78 -30.89 -13.50
N GLN A 20 15.89 -29.91 -13.38
CA GLN A 20 16.27 -28.50 -13.31
C GLN A 20 17.14 -28.18 -12.09
N LEU A 21 16.79 -28.71 -10.92
CA LEU A 21 17.60 -28.53 -9.71
C LEU A 21 18.99 -29.17 -9.85
N GLN A 22 19.08 -30.32 -10.53
CA GLN A 22 20.37 -30.95 -10.83
C GLN A 22 21.18 -30.17 -11.87
N ALA A 23 20.52 -29.56 -12.85
CA ALA A 23 21.16 -28.70 -13.84
C ALA A 23 21.70 -27.42 -13.20
N LEU A 24 20.91 -26.77 -12.34
CA LEU A 24 21.33 -25.59 -11.56
C LEU A 24 22.52 -25.91 -10.65
N LYS A 25 22.53 -27.07 -9.99
CA LYS A 25 23.68 -27.51 -9.17
C LYS A 25 24.98 -27.73 -9.95
N ARG A 26 24.89 -27.86 -11.28
CA ARG A 26 26.04 -28.06 -12.19
C ARG A 26 26.39 -26.81 -12.97
N MET A 27 25.60 -25.74 -12.84
CA MET A 27 25.85 -24.46 -13.48
C MET A 27 27.05 -23.81 -12.79
N LYS A 28 27.99 -23.29 -13.57
CA LYS A 28 29.10 -22.50 -13.02
C LYS A 28 28.57 -21.11 -12.65
N ASP A 29 29.17 -20.50 -11.65
CA ASP A 29 28.77 -19.16 -11.20
C ASP A 29 28.87 -18.12 -12.34
N GLU A 30 29.86 -18.28 -13.22
CA GLU A 30 30.09 -17.45 -14.41
C GLU A 30 28.94 -17.52 -15.44
N ASP A 31 28.17 -18.61 -15.44
CA ASP A 31 27.06 -18.82 -16.38
C ASP A 31 25.73 -18.30 -15.82
N ILE A 32 25.70 -17.81 -14.57
CA ILE A 32 24.50 -17.24 -13.95
C ILE A 32 24.20 -15.90 -14.62
N ASP A 33 23.08 -15.82 -15.32
CA ASP A 33 22.57 -14.56 -15.87
C ASP A 33 22.08 -13.66 -14.73
N LEU A 34 22.78 -12.54 -14.54
CA LEU A 34 22.48 -11.51 -13.54
C LEU A 34 21.89 -10.24 -14.18
N SER A 35 21.58 -10.25 -15.48
CA SER A 35 21.15 -9.05 -16.22
C SER A 35 19.83 -8.46 -15.73
N ASP A 36 19.00 -9.26 -15.04
CA ASP A 36 17.73 -8.84 -14.45
C ASP A 36 17.83 -8.38 -12.99
N ILE A 37 19.00 -8.57 -12.35
CA ILE A 37 19.26 -8.15 -10.98
C ILE A 37 20.00 -6.81 -10.98
N SER A 38 19.47 -5.84 -10.25
CA SER A 38 20.18 -4.57 -10.07
C SER A 38 21.43 -4.79 -9.22
N GLU A 39 22.59 -4.40 -9.72
CA GLU A 39 23.85 -4.48 -8.97
C GLU A 39 23.80 -3.52 -7.77
N ILE A 40 23.95 -4.07 -6.56
CA ILE A 40 24.07 -3.30 -5.32
C ILE A 40 25.54 -3.33 -4.94
N THR A 41 26.24 -2.20 -5.08
CA THR A 41 27.67 -2.07 -4.81
C THR A 41 27.97 -1.58 -3.39
N ASP A 42 27.03 -0.88 -2.75
CA ASP A 42 27.17 -0.42 -1.37
C ASP A 42 26.56 -1.41 -0.37
N TRP A 43 27.44 -2.17 0.29
CA TRP A 43 27.09 -3.12 1.36
C TRP A 43 27.40 -2.58 2.76
N SER A 44 27.77 -1.32 2.92
CA SER A 44 28.22 -0.74 4.20
C SER A 44 27.20 -0.83 5.35
N LYS A 45 25.91 -0.95 5.02
CA LYS A 45 24.81 -1.08 5.98
C LYS A 45 24.24 -2.50 6.09
N ALA A 46 24.80 -3.47 5.36
CA ALA A 46 24.34 -4.84 5.40
C ALA A 46 24.81 -5.51 6.69
N VAL A 47 23.90 -6.22 7.35
CA VAL A 47 24.20 -6.99 8.56
C VAL A 47 24.11 -8.47 8.21
N VAL A 48 25.21 -9.20 8.39
CA VAL A 48 25.25 -10.66 8.16
C VAL A 48 24.16 -11.34 8.98
N GLY A 49 23.30 -12.13 8.33
CA GLY A 49 22.16 -12.82 8.96
C GLY A 49 20.85 -12.03 8.97
N LYS A 50 20.83 -10.75 8.55
CA LYS A 50 19.58 -10.02 8.27
C LYS A 50 19.39 -9.94 6.76
N PHE A 51 18.37 -10.64 6.25
CA PHE A 51 17.98 -10.51 4.83
C PHE A 51 17.71 -9.03 4.52
N TYR A 52 18.43 -8.49 3.54
CA TYR A 52 18.16 -7.16 3.01
C TYR A 52 16.71 -7.10 2.55
N ARG A 53 15.94 -6.17 3.12
CA ARG A 53 14.59 -5.84 2.63
C ARG A 53 14.69 -4.48 1.95
N PRO A 54 14.23 -4.35 0.70
CA PRO A 54 14.21 -3.06 0.03
C PRO A 54 13.49 -2.01 0.89
N PRO A 55 13.99 -0.76 0.93
CA PRO A 55 13.35 0.31 1.67
C PRO A 55 11.93 0.54 1.14
N ILE A 56 10.97 0.68 2.06
CA ILE A 56 9.56 0.92 1.71
C ILE A 56 9.42 2.37 1.28
N ALA A 57 8.81 2.59 0.11
CA ALA A 57 8.34 3.91 -0.28
C ALA A 57 6.98 4.17 0.36
N VAL A 58 6.81 5.28 1.05
CA VAL A 58 5.57 5.64 1.75
C VAL A 58 4.99 6.89 1.11
N TYR A 59 3.74 6.82 0.73
CA TYR A 59 2.95 7.91 0.17
C TYR A 59 1.69 8.11 0.97
N CYS A 60 1.18 9.34 1.00
CA CYS A 60 -0.16 9.64 1.46
C CYS A 60 -0.79 10.68 0.53
N ALA A 61 -2.09 10.53 0.28
CA ALA A 61 -2.92 11.53 -0.37
C ALA A 61 -3.88 12.15 0.66
N ASP A 62 -3.92 13.47 0.74
CA ASP A 62 -4.98 14.22 1.38
C ASP A 62 -6.12 14.42 0.36
N ILE A 63 -7.27 13.79 0.63
CA ILE A 63 -8.38 13.73 -0.32
C ILE A 63 -9.14 15.05 -0.31
N GLY A 64 -9.36 15.59 -1.49
CA GLY A 64 -10.07 16.85 -1.66
C GLY A 64 -10.21 17.21 -3.13
N SER A 65 -11.14 18.11 -3.43
CA SER A 65 -11.46 18.53 -4.80
C SER A 65 -10.20 18.83 -5.64
N VAL A 66 -9.89 17.94 -6.58
CA VAL A 66 -8.81 18.12 -7.57
C VAL A 66 -9.03 19.39 -8.38
N ALA A 67 -10.26 19.64 -8.84
CA ALA A 67 -10.62 20.82 -9.64
C ALA A 67 -10.42 22.14 -8.88
N SER A 68 -10.50 22.10 -7.54
CA SER A 68 -10.29 23.27 -6.68
C SER A 68 -8.91 23.28 -6.02
N ASN A 69 -7.97 22.46 -6.49
CA ASN A 69 -6.62 22.32 -5.94
C ASN A 69 -6.59 22.03 -4.42
N ARG A 70 -7.57 21.26 -3.94
CA ARG A 70 -7.69 20.79 -2.54
C ARG A 70 -7.18 19.37 -2.32
N PHE A 71 -6.76 18.71 -3.40
CA PHE A 71 -6.02 17.47 -3.33
C PHE A 71 -4.56 17.78 -2.97
N GLY A 72 -3.99 17.02 -2.04
CA GLY A 72 -2.57 17.10 -1.70
C GLY A 72 -1.96 15.71 -1.63
N TRP A 73 -0.66 15.60 -1.86
CA TRP A 73 0.06 14.35 -1.61
C TRP A 73 1.50 14.60 -1.19
N TYR A 74 2.04 13.62 -0.47
CA TYR A 74 3.43 13.56 -0.07
C TYR A 74 3.93 12.13 -0.20
N GLY A 75 5.18 11.97 -0.57
CA GLY A 75 5.84 10.69 -0.73
C GLY A 75 7.31 10.76 -0.37
N ALA A 76 7.80 9.77 0.37
CA ALA A 76 9.19 9.68 0.71
C ALA A 76 9.65 8.22 0.76
N THR A 77 10.94 8.03 0.58
CA THR A 77 11.62 6.77 0.92
C THR A 77 12.72 7.09 1.92
N PRO A 78 13.16 6.14 2.77
CA PRO A 78 14.27 6.37 3.69
C PRO A 78 15.59 6.82 3.03
N THR A 79 15.72 6.65 1.72
CA THR A 79 16.97 6.84 0.96
C THR A 79 16.87 7.85 -0.17
N SER A 80 15.71 8.44 -0.43
CA SER A 80 15.50 9.41 -1.51
C SER A 80 14.95 10.72 -0.96
N GLU A 81 15.11 11.79 -1.74
CA GLU A 81 14.39 13.04 -1.47
C GLU A 81 12.88 12.80 -1.45
N ALA A 82 12.20 13.53 -0.57
CA ALA A 82 10.76 13.53 -0.52
C ALA A 82 10.20 14.31 -1.71
N ALA A 83 9.02 13.90 -2.17
CA ALA A 83 8.26 14.56 -3.21
C ALA A 83 6.85 14.89 -2.68
N SER A 84 6.29 15.99 -3.14
CA SER A 84 4.93 16.42 -2.77
C SER A 84 4.31 17.24 -3.87
N GLY A 85 2.98 17.34 -3.87
CA GLY A 85 2.28 18.21 -4.80
C GLY A 85 0.77 18.15 -4.63
N THR A 86 0.07 18.77 -5.57
CA THR A 86 -1.40 18.76 -5.63
C THR A 86 -1.93 18.11 -6.92
N ASP A 87 -1.04 17.68 -7.81
CA ASP A 87 -1.42 16.94 -9.02
C ASP A 87 -1.55 15.44 -8.72
N ILE A 88 -2.78 14.94 -8.80
CA ILE A 88 -3.15 13.53 -8.62
C ILE A 88 -2.42 12.60 -9.60
N HIS A 89 -2.10 13.05 -10.81
CA HIS A 89 -1.35 12.25 -11.79
C HIS A 89 0.11 12.07 -11.39
N GLN A 90 0.71 13.05 -10.70
CA GLN A 90 2.09 12.93 -10.22
C GLN A 90 2.19 11.87 -9.12
N LEU A 91 1.23 11.83 -8.19
CA LEU A 91 1.14 10.75 -7.19
C LEU A 91 1.06 9.38 -7.87
N VAL A 92 0.13 9.22 -8.81
CA VAL A 92 -0.07 7.96 -9.55
C VAL A 92 1.22 7.52 -10.23
N LYS A 93 1.91 8.44 -10.94
CA LYS A 93 3.17 8.14 -11.63
C LYS A 93 4.27 7.74 -10.65
N ALA A 94 4.39 8.44 -9.52
CA ALA A 94 5.40 8.14 -8.50
C ALA A 94 5.18 6.74 -7.90
N VAL A 95 3.96 6.42 -7.47
CA VAL A 95 3.61 5.11 -6.91
C VAL A 95 3.81 4.00 -7.94
N ALA A 96 3.28 4.15 -9.15
CA ALA A 96 3.42 3.15 -10.20
C ALA A 96 4.88 2.94 -10.62
N GLY A 97 5.69 4.00 -10.63
CA GLY A 97 7.12 3.95 -10.91
C GLY A 97 7.89 3.09 -9.90
N ASN A 98 7.59 3.22 -8.61
CA ASN A 98 8.20 2.40 -7.57
C ASN A 98 7.74 0.94 -7.63
N LEU A 99 6.45 0.71 -7.91
CA LEU A 99 5.92 -0.63 -8.11
C LEU A 99 6.58 -1.35 -9.29
N LYS A 100 6.82 -0.66 -10.42
CA LYS A 100 7.56 -1.23 -11.57
C LYS A 100 8.98 -1.67 -11.23
N LYS A 101 9.63 -0.96 -10.30
CA LYS A 101 10.95 -1.31 -9.76
C LYS A 101 10.88 -2.43 -8.72
N ARG A 102 9.71 -3.03 -8.50
CA ARG A 102 9.41 -4.02 -7.45
C ARG A 102 9.71 -3.52 -6.03
N GLN A 103 9.72 -2.21 -5.85
CA GLN A 103 9.87 -1.62 -4.53
C GLN A 103 8.56 -1.82 -3.75
N PRO A 104 8.61 -2.21 -2.46
CA PRO A 104 7.44 -2.22 -1.61
C PRO A 104 6.95 -0.78 -1.41
N VAL A 105 5.66 -0.55 -1.69
CA VAL A 105 5.03 0.77 -1.55
C VAL A 105 3.91 0.69 -0.53
N ALA A 106 3.86 1.64 0.41
CA ALA A 106 2.72 1.88 1.28
C ALA A 106 2.02 3.19 0.84
N LEU A 107 0.75 3.11 0.45
CA LEU A 107 -0.04 4.26 0.00
C LEU A 107 -1.22 4.48 0.96
N GLY A 108 -1.22 5.66 1.58
CA GLY A 108 -2.24 6.13 2.50
C GLY A 108 -3.22 7.08 1.84
N PHE A 109 -4.44 7.14 2.38
CA PHE A 109 -5.44 8.14 2.02
C PHE A 109 -6.02 8.79 3.27
N GLU A 110 -6.07 10.12 3.32
CA GLU A 110 -6.80 10.90 4.33
C GLU A 110 -8.28 10.93 3.92
N CYS A 111 -8.95 9.81 4.18
CA CYS A 111 -10.40 9.65 4.11
C CYS A 111 -10.77 8.33 4.78
N PRO A 112 -11.99 8.15 5.28
CA PRO A 112 -12.41 6.84 5.82
C PRO A 112 -12.32 5.75 4.74
N LEU A 113 -11.56 4.68 5.02
CA LEU A 113 -11.38 3.54 4.11
C LEU A 113 -12.17 2.29 4.51
N PHE A 114 -12.76 2.31 5.71
CA PHE A 114 -13.77 1.36 6.15
C PHE A 114 -14.70 2.03 7.16
N VAL A 115 -15.89 1.48 7.29
CA VAL A 115 -16.88 1.91 8.29
C VAL A 115 -17.34 0.69 9.11
N PRO A 116 -17.73 0.87 10.38
CA PRO A 116 -18.27 -0.22 11.17
C PRO A 116 -19.63 -0.66 10.64
N LEU A 117 -19.83 -1.96 10.46
CA LEU A 117 -21.12 -2.57 10.20
C LEU A 117 -21.66 -3.11 11.52
N ALA A 118 -22.25 -2.22 12.33
CA ALA A 118 -22.82 -2.59 13.61
C ALA A 118 -24.19 -3.26 13.45
N ASP A 119 -24.42 -4.37 14.15
CA ASP A 119 -25.71 -5.07 14.16
C ASP A 119 -26.81 -4.23 14.84
N GLU A 120 -26.45 -3.46 15.85
CA GLU A 120 -27.38 -2.57 16.54
C GLU A 120 -27.55 -1.26 15.78
N ALA A 121 -28.78 -0.97 15.34
CA ALA A 121 -29.12 0.25 14.60
C ALA A 121 -28.65 1.55 15.28
N ARG A 122 -28.67 1.60 16.62
CA ARG A 122 -28.23 2.77 17.40
C ARG A 122 -26.72 3.02 17.34
N LYS A 123 -25.93 2.00 16.96
CA LYS A 123 -24.46 2.05 16.88
C LYS A 123 -23.93 2.25 15.46
N MET A 124 -24.79 2.26 14.44
CA MET A 124 -24.39 2.36 13.03
C MET A 124 -23.56 3.63 12.72
N THR A 125 -23.84 4.72 13.42
CA THR A 125 -23.14 6.00 13.25
C THR A 125 -22.16 6.31 14.37
N SER A 126 -21.91 5.39 15.30
CA SER A 126 -20.99 5.60 16.41
C SER A 126 -19.54 5.64 15.94
N ALA A 127 -18.69 6.41 16.62
CA ALA A 127 -17.26 6.47 16.36
C ALA A 127 -16.60 5.07 16.40
N ARG A 128 -15.56 4.85 15.58
CA ARG A 128 -14.73 3.65 15.68
C ARG A 128 -13.89 3.69 16.95
N THR A 129 -13.46 2.55 17.47
CA THR A 129 -12.54 2.51 18.61
C THR A 129 -11.24 3.21 18.24
N GLY A 130 -10.84 4.21 19.01
CA GLY A 130 -9.67 5.06 18.74
C GLY A 130 -10.04 6.40 18.06
N GLU A 131 -11.22 6.50 17.46
CA GLU A 131 -11.85 7.81 17.22
C GLU A 131 -12.42 8.29 18.56
N ARG A 132 -12.27 9.57 18.87
CA ARG A 132 -12.82 10.17 20.11
C ARG A 132 -14.35 10.26 20.01
N ASP A 133 -14.97 11.24 20.64
CA ASP A 133 -16.44 11.32 20.78
C ASP A 133 -17.22 11.71 19.51
N ARG A 134 -16.59 11.69 18.32
CA ARG A 134 -17.25 12.07 17.06
C ARG A 134 -17.57 10.84 16.23
N ALA A 135 -18.83 10.72 15.84
CA ALA A 135 -19.29 9.80 14.81
C ALA A 135 -18.35 9.81 13.58
N TRP A 136 -18.04 8.63 13.03
CA TRP A 136 -17.23 8.52 11.81
C TRP A 136 -17.89 9.27 10.64
N CYS A 137 -19.22 9.39 10.66
CA CYS A 137 -20.02 10.11 9.67
C CYS A 137 -20.30 11.59 10.02
N ALA A 138 -19.60 12.17 11.00
CA ALA A 138 -19.73 13.60 11.29
C ALA A 138 -19.37 14.43 10.04
N ALA A 139 -20.04 15.58 9.83
CA ALA A 139 -20.14 16.32 8.56
C ALA A 139 -18.88 16.31 7.66
N ALA A 140 -17.69 16.62 8.20
CA ALA A 140 -16.45 16.62 7.43
C ALA A 140 -16.05 15.22 6.93
N GLY A 141 -16.19 14.19 7.77
CA GLY A 141 -15.88 12.81 7.43
C GLY A 141 -16.81 12.25 6.35
N ALA A 142 -18.12 12.53 6.42
CA ALA A 142 -19.08 12.09 5.41
C ALA A 142 -18.84 12.74 4.03
N ALA A 143 -18.48 14.03 4.00
CA ALA A 143 -18.18 14.73 2.76
C ALA A 143 -16.87 14.23 2.10
N VAL A 144 -15.80 14.10 2.89
CA VAL A 144 -14.52 13.58 2.41
C VAL A 144 -14.64 12.11 1.99
N LEU A 145 -15.46 11.32 2.69
CA LEU A 145 -15.76 9.94 2.32
C LEU A 145 -16.33 9.86 0.89
N ALA A 146 -17.35 10.67 0.57
CA ALA A 146 -17.98 10.64 -0.75
C ALA A 146 -16.99 10.96 -1.87
N THR A 147 -16.14 11.96 -1.68
CA THR A 147 -15.05 12.29 -2.61
C THR A 147 -14.02 11.14 -2.69
N GLY A 148 -13.63 10.61 -1.53
CA GLY A 148 -12.65 9.53 -1.40
C GLY A 148 -13.08 8.25 -2.11
N LEU A 149 -14.36 7.88 -2.08
CA LEU A 149 -14.88 6.71 -2.81
C LEU A 149 -14.54 6.74 -4.29
N VAL A 150 -14.56 7.93 -4.91
CA VAL A 150 -14.28 8.11 -6.33
C VAL A 150 -12.79 8.29 -6.57
N GLU A 151 -12.12 9.17 -5.82
CA GLU A 151 -10.70 9.48 -6.01
C GLU A 151 -9.80 8.28 -5.72
N VAL A 152 -10.03 7.55 -4.61
CA VAL A 152 -9.25 6.35 -4.27
C VAL A 152 -9.39 5.29 -5.36
N LEU A 153 -10.62 5.02 -5.80
CA LEU A 153 -10.87 4.05 -6.87
C LEU A 153 -10.16 4.45 -8.16
N TRP A 154 -10.23 5.73 -8.54
CA TRP A 154 -9.58 6.24 -9.73
C TRP A 154 -8.06 6.11 -9.64
N ILE A 155 -7.45 6.52 -8.51
CA ILE A 155 -6.01 6.41 -8.24
C ILE A 155 -5.57 4.95 -8.37
N LEU A 156 -6.27 4.02 -7.71
CA LEU A 156 -5.95 2.60 -7.77
C LEU A 156 -6.03 2.05 -9.21
N ARG A 157 -7.06 2.44 -9.97
CA ARG A 157 -7.22 2.00 -11.36
C ARG A 157 -6.08 2.53 -12.25
N GLU A 158 -5.70 3.79 -12.10
CA GLU A 158 -4.60 4.37 -12.90
C GLU A 158 -3.24 3.80 -12.51
N ILE A 159 -2.97 3.58 -11.22
CA ILE A 159 -1.75 2.88 -10.78
C ILE A 159 -1.72 1.48 -11.40
N ARG A 160 -2.82 0.73 -11.35
CA ARG A 160 -2.90 -0.61 -11.94
C ARG A 160 -2.63 -0.59 -13.44
N ARG A 161 -3.24 0.34 -14.17
CA ARG A 161 -3.05 0.52 -15.61
C ARG A 161 -1.59 0.77 -15.97
N ILE A 162 -0.88 1.55 -15.16
CA ILE A 162 0.53 1.88 -15.41
C ILE A 162 1.46 0.76 -14.95
N ALA A 163 1.29 0.22 -13.74
CA ALA A 163 2.17 -0.76 -13.11
C ALA A 163 2.01 -2.19 -13.69
N GLY A 164 0.82 -2.50 -14.23
CA GLY A 164 0.49 -3.82 -14.78
C GLY A 164 -0.01 -4.83 -13.75
N ASP A 165 -0.34 -6.04 -14.21
CA ASP A 165 -1.08 -7.05 -13.43
C ASP A 165 -0.21 -7.92 -12.50
N ASN A 166 1.10 -7.73 -12.52
CA ASN A 166 2.04 -8.56 -11.75
C ASN A 166 2.11 -8.16 -10.27
N GLU A 167 1.70 -6.95 -9.94
CA GLU A 167 1.74 -6.43 -8.58
C GLU A 167 0.49 -6.79 -7.78
N ARG A 168 0.65 -6.91 -6.46
CA ARG A 168 -0.43 -7.25 -5.53
C ARG A 168 -0.69 -6.11 -4.57
N ALA A 169 -1.96 -5.92 -4.22
CA ALA A 169 -2.36 -5.04 -3.14
C ALA A 169 -2.55 -5.80 -1.82
N PHE A 170 -2.31 -5.14 -0.70
CA PHE A 170 -2.36 -5.72 0.64
C PHE A 170 -3.07 -4.77 1.62
N LEU A 171 -3.98 -5.31 2.43
CA LEU A 171 -4.54 -4.65 3.62
C LEU A 171 -3.92 -5.18 4.92
N ASP A 172 -3.18 -6.30 4.85
CA ASP A 172 -2.52 -6.95 5.99
C ASP A 172 -1.01 -6.72 5.94
N TRP A 173 -0.46 -6.09 6.99
CA TRP A 173 0.96 -5.72 7.06
C TRP A 173 1.88 -6.94 7.00
N LYS A 174 1.54 -8.01 7.73
CA LYS A 174 2.38 -9.22 7.80
C LYS A 174 2.50 -9.88 6.43
N SER A 175 1.40 -9.98 5.69
CA SER A 175 1.36 -10.51 4.33
C SER A 175 2.18 -9.65 3.36
N PHE A 176 2.04 -8.32 3.44
CA PHE A 176 2.84 -7.38 2.65
C PHE A 176 4.34 -7.54 2.91
N ARG A 177 4.74 -7.55 4.19
CA ARG A 177 6.15 -7.70 4.59
C ARG A 177 6.73 -9.05 4.21
N LYS A 178 5.93 -10.11 4.28
CA LYS A 178 6.34 -11.45 3.81
C LYS A 178 6.55 -11.49 2.30
N ARG A 179 5.74 -10.76 1.52
CA ARG A 179 5.89 -10.69 0.06
C ARG A 179 7.14 -9.94 -0.37
N GLY A 180 7.49 -8.85 0.34
CA GLY A 180 8.66 -8.01 0.08
C GLY A 180 8.50 -7.01 -1.08
N SER A 181 7.37 -7.02 -1.78
CA SER A 181 7.01 -6.09 -2.86
C SER A 181 5.49 -5.94 -2.95
N GLY A 182 5.02 -4.93 -3.70
CA GLY A 182 3.60 -4.66 -3.94
C GLY A 182 3.11 -3.39 -3.26
N LEU A 183 1.79 -3.23 -3.23
CA LEU A 183 1.10 -2.04 -2.74
C LEU A 183 0.37 -2.33 -1.42
N PHE A 184 0.84 -1.77 -0.32
CA PHE A 184 0.15 -1.79 0.96
C PHE A 184 -0.75 -0.56 1.10
N LEU A 185 -2.00 -0.74 1.50
CA LEU A 185 -2.98 0.34 1.61
C LEU A 185 -3.37 0.57 3.06
N TRP A 186 -3.43 1.84 3.44
CA TRP A 186 -3.71 2.25 4.82
C TRP A 186 -4.52 3.56 4.84
N GLU A 187 -5.18 3.80 5.96
CA GLU A 187 -5.95 5.01 6.20
C GLU A 187 -5.13 6.00 7.03
N ALA A 188 -5.02 7.23 6.56
CA ALA A 188 -4.44 8.32 7.32
C ALA A 188 -5.52 9.01 8.15
N PHE A 189 -5.33 9.06 9.46
CA PHE A 189 -6.21 9.76 10.38
C PHE A 189 -5.53 11.02 10.91
N VAL A 190 -5.67 12.12 10.17
CA VAL A 190 -5.13 13.45 10.53
C VAL A 190 -6.26 14.31 11.07
N SER A 191 -6.20 14.71 12.36
CA SER A 191 -7.32 15.46 12.98
C SER A 191 -6.86 16.53 13.97
N GLY A 192 -7.67 17.59 14.09
CA GLY A 192 -7.53 18.62 15.13
C GLY A 192 -6.52 19.74 14.83
N LYS A 193 -5.98 20.35 15.89
CA LYS A 193 -5.05 21.51 15.85
C LYS A 193 -3.70 21.23 15.16
N ARG A 194 -3.45 19.99 14.76
CA ARG A 194 -2.21 19.55 14.10
C ARG A 194 -2.34 19.45 12.58
N LYS A 195 -3.50 19.78 12.01
CA LYS A 195 -3.61 19.94 10.57
C LYS A 195 -2.66 21.04 10.10
N SER A 196 -1.92 20.75 9.05
CA SER A 196 -1.13 21.72 8.31
C SER A 196 -2.05 22.80 7.73
N GLN A 197 -1.47 23.95 7.40
CA GLN A 197 -2.15 24.98 6.60
C GLN A 197 -2.29 24.57 5.13
N THR A 198 -1.59 23.52 4.69
CA THR A 198 -1.59 23.01 3.32
C THR A 198 -1.99 21.53 3.29
N HIS A 199 -2.74 21.14 2.26
CA HIS A 199 -3.14 19.75 2.02
C HIS A 199 -1.93 18.79 1.89
N ALA A 200 -0.88 19.23 1.20
CA ALA A 200 0.37 18.46 1.11
C ALA A 200 1.05 18.28 2.48
N GLY A 201 0.88 19.22 3.41
CA GLY A 201 1.43 19.09 4.76
C GLY A 201 0.65 18.10 5.65
N ASP A 202 -0.67 17.95 5.45
CA ASP A 202 -1.44 16.88 6.11
C ASP A 202 -0.96 15.51 5.63
N ALA A 203 -0.73 15.36 4.31
CA ALA A 203 -0.13 14.16 3.73
C ALA A 203 1.29 13.90 4.25
N GLU A 204 2.12 14.94 4.39
CA GLU A 204 3.47 14.82 4.95
C GLU A 204 3.44 14.31 6.40
N LEU A 205 2.58 14.90 7.25
CA LEU A 205 2.42 14.48 8.63
C LEU A 205 2.03 13.00 8.73
N ALA A 206 1.13 12.55 7.87
CA ALA A 206 0.70 11.16 7.81
C ALA A 206 1.86 10.23 7.40
N VAL A 207 2.64 10.59 6.37
CA VAL A 207 3.81 9.80 5.94
C VAL A 207 4.88 9.72 7.02
N ARG A 208 5.20 10.83 7.68
CA ARG A 208 6.15 10.87 8.80
C ARG A 208 5.69 10.01 9.97
N SER A 209 4.40 10.09 10.30
CA SER A 209 3.79 9.26 11.35
C SER A 209 3.86 7.78 11.01
N PHE A 210 3.60 7.41 9.75
CA PHE A 210 3.76 6.02 9.28
C PHE A 210 5.20 5.52 9.49
N PHE A 211 6.21 6.30 9.09
CA PHE A 211 7.61 5.94 9.34
C PHE A 211 7.92 5.74 10.84
N GLY A 212 7.35 6.58 11.70
CA GLY A 212 7.48 6.47 13.16
C GLY A 212 6.89 5.18 13.76
N THR A 213 6.01 4.49 13.03
CA THR A 213 5.41 3.21 13.47
C THR A 213 6.13 1.97 12.97
N LEU A 214 7.15 2.12 12.12
CA LEU A 214 7.95 0.99 11.65
C LEU A 214 8.84 0.42 12.78
N PRO A 215 9.14 -0.90 12.77
CA PRO A 215 8.89 -1.88 11.71
C PRO A 215 7.55 -2.62 11.76
N GLU A 216 6.81 -2.48 12.87
CA GLU A 216 5.56 -3.21 13.15
C GLU A 216 4.46 -2.18 13.47
N PRO A 217 3.83 -1.59 12.44
CA PRO A 217 2.79 -0.61 12.64
C PRO A 217 1.52 -1.27 13.18
N GLU A 218 0.88 -0.59 14.13
CA GLU A 218 -0.38 -1.01 14.72
C GLU A 218 -1.50 -0.04 14.37
N SER A 219 -2.72 -0.57 14.19
CA SER A 219 -3.85 0.28 13.84
C SER A 219 -4.28 1.12 15.03
N ALA A 220 -4.24 2.44 14.87
CA ALA A 220 -4.69 3.43 15.83
C ALA A 220 -6.23 3.52 15.92
N VAL A 221 -6.94 3.01 14.90
CA VAL A 221 -8.40 2.96 14.84
C VAL A 221 -8.84 1.56 14.42
N ARG A 222 -9.88 1.03 15.06
CA ARG A 222 -10.42 -0.32 14.82
C ARG A 222 -11.93 -0.31 14.95
N CYS A 223 -12.62 -1.27 14.33
CA CYS A 223 -14.00 -1.57 14.71
C CYS A 223 -14.05 -1.97 16.20
N ALA A 224 -15.17 -1.70 16.86
CA ALA A 224 -15.41 -2.21 18.20
C ALA A 224 -15.46 -3.75 18.19
N ASP A 225 -15.17 -4.38 19.33
CA ASP A 225 -15.20 -5.83 19.44
C ASP A 225 -16.56 -6.39 19.01
N GLY A 226 -16.53 -7.46 18.20
CA GLY A 226 -17.73 -8.07 17.62
C GLY A 226 -18.37 -7.30 16.45
N THR A 227 -17.84 -6.13 16.07
CA THR A 227 -18.35 -5.36 14.92
C THR A 227 -17.55 -5.66 13.66
N GLU A 228 -18.24 -6.04 12.58
CA GLU A 228 -17.60 -6.25 11.28
C GLU A 228 -17.21 -4.91 10.63
N ALA A 229 -16.18 -4.91 9.78
CA ALA A 229 -15.82 -3.76 8.97
C ALA A 229 -16.48 -3.87 7.60
N TYR A 230 -17.16 -2.82 7.15
CA TYR A 230 -17.47 -2.62 5.73
C TYR A 230 -16.30 -1.91 5.06
N SER A 231 -15.49 -2.67 4.32
CA SER A 231 -14.24 -2.23 3.72
C SER A 231 -14.46 -1.54 2.37
N LEU A 232 -14.40 -0.22 2.39
CA LEU A 232 -14.54 0.62 1.21
C LEU A 232 -13.30 0.48 0.31
N ILE A 233 -12.11 0.39 0.91
CA ILE A 233 -10.88 0.10 0.18
C ILE A 233 -10.89 -1.32 -0.41
N GLY A 234 -11.48 -2.31 0.28
CA GLY A 234 -11.72 -3.64 -0.26
C GLY A 234 -12.60 -3.62 -1.50
N ALA A 235 -13.70 -2.84 -1.46
CA ALA A 235 -14.57 -2.63 -2.62
C ALA A 235 -13.82 -1.93 -3.78
N ALA A 236 -13.02 -0.91 -3.47
CA ALA A 236 -12.21 -0.21 -4.46
C ALA A 236 -11.20 -1.16 -5.13
N LEU A 237 -10.54 -2.03 -4.36
CA LEU A 237 -9.61 -3.05 -4.87
C LEU A 237 -10.27 -4.04 -5.82
N LEU A 238 -11.47 -4.52 -5.49
CA LEU A 238 -12.25 -5.38 -6.38
C LEU A 238 -12.61 -4.66 -7.68
N ARG A 239 -13.12 -3.42 -7.56
CA ARG A 239 -13.61 -2.65 -8.71
C ARG A 239 -12.50 -2.18 -9.64
N SER A 240 -11.29 -1.93 -9.13
CA SER A 240 -10.13 -1.52 -9.91
C SER A 240 -9.30 -2.68 -10.47
N GLY A 241 -9.70 -3.92 -10.23
CA GLY A 241 -9.01 -5.12 -10.72
C GLY A 241 -7.75 -5.49 -9.93
N TRP A 242 -7.51 -4.88 -8.78
CA TRP A 242 -6.40 -5.25 -7.89
C TRP A 242 -6.61 -6.59 -7.19
N ALA A 243 -7.86 -6.97 -6.98
CA ALA A 243 -8.24 -8.21 -6.32
C ALA A 243 -9.52 -8.80 -6.91
N THR A 244 -9.72 -10.08 -6.66
CA THR A 244 -10.95 -10.82 -6.98
C THR A 244 -11.58 -11.49 -5.75
N ASP A 245 -10.91 -11.38 -4.59
CA ASP A 245 -11.35 -11.99 -3.35
C ASP A 245 -12.38 -11.13 -2.63
N VAL A 246 -13.66 -11.52 -2.72
CA VAL A 246 -14.78 -10.79 -2.10
C VAL A 246 -14.67 -10.65 -0.59
N ARG A 247 -13.88 -11.51 0.08
CA ARG A 247 -13.65 -11.43 1.53
C ARG A 247 -12.95 -10.12 1.93
N LEU A 248 -12.33 -9.41 0.97
CA LEU A 248 -11.78 -8.08 1.23
C LEU A 248 -12.83 -7.06 1.66
N LEU A 249 -14.11 -7.25 1.30
CA LEU A 249 -15.21 -6.38 1.74
C LEU A 249 -15.39 -6.35 3.26
N SER A 250 -14.91 -7.37 3.96
CA SER A 250 -14.99 -7.51 5.42
C SER A 250 -13.68 -7.16 6.14
N ARG A 251 -12.64 -6.73 5.41
CA ARG A 251 -11.29 -6.54 5.98
C ARG A 251 -10.99 -5.07 6.21
N PRO A 252 -10.78 -4.62 7.47
CA PRO A 252 -10.29 -3.27 7.71
C PRO A 252 -8.84 -3.15 7.20
N CYS A 253 -8.46 -1.94 6.79
CA CYS A 253 -7.05 -1.60 6.60
C CYS A 253 -6.43 -1.08 7.90
N LEU A 254 -5.11 -0.98 7.91
CA LEU A 254 -4.38 -0.29 8.96
C LEU A 254 -4.77 1.20 8.97
N VAL A 255 -5.00 1.78 10.15
CA VAL A 255 -5.19 3.22 10.33
C VAL A 255 -4.01 3.80 11.11
N ILE A 256 -3.31 4.78 10.55
CA ILE A 256 -2.23 5.50 11.23
C ILE A 256 -2.68 6.91 11.54
N ARG A 257 -2.47 7.33 12.79
CA ARG A 257 -2.77 8.68 13.23
C ARG A 257 -1.61 9.62 12.89
N GLY A 258 -1.92 10.74 12.25
CA GLY A 258 -0.97 11.85 12.11
C GLY A 258 -0.75 12.52 13.47
N THR A 259 0.48 12.51 14.00
CA THR A 259 0.81 13.11 15.31
C THR A 259 1.90 14.16 15.23
#